data_AF-A0ABD1UC84-F1
#
_entry.id   AF-A0ABD1UC84-F1
#
_cell.length_a   1.000
_cell.length_b   1.000
_cell.length_c   1.000
_cell.angle_alpha   90.00
_cell.angle_beta   90.00
_cell.angle_gamma   90.00
#
_symmetry.space_group_name_H-M   'P 1'
#
loop_
_entity.id
_entity.type
_entity.pdbx_description
1 polymer ?
#
loop_
_entity_poly.entity_id
_entity_poly.type
_entity_poly.pdbx_seq_one_letter_code
_entity_poly.pdbx_strand_id
1 'polypeptide(L)'
;MVEPEVQISSDGLWIPDITAQLAPQFHGSKHYKICCYLMKKAASFALFLAMLVLLVGKLHVTEAVNCSPLELSSCAGAIMMSLPPSDACCNKLKEQKPCLCDENEQFKICGNFFNCGNITGIDYPFWGNNRPRECGYPGLKLECEKGTTIIETKTLKYRVLDINQDTQVLKITRMDLSSNICQSKFVNTTLDSELFEYASAYTNLTILYGCSPVILPVPNQFDCPVKGTIDRNGYVVVGTQIPGMCHASIVVPVSYKNFGSFKDISNLLDYVGEGFEVQCKVDISACRECKNSRGRCGYDYGSNQFTCLCPNQSPGSTVCNSSLSVAGIIPAGMGSSESSGSVLPSGSSNPEEFYKTCGNKFSCGSITNIGYPFRGIYDPLYCAYPGLVLNCRQDEITTIQIINTTYRVLGIYETTQTMRIVREDVMRATCPQDIVNTTLDYSLFDYSATNTNLTFLYGCPTLNIPGLSLVCNNGYNGVYVLSGTQGPGKCNASVVVPVLVSTGNGYGAGGSVNSTALDQVLQQGFEIRWKMDGKGCSDCIESMGRCGFNFATNRTACFCPDQPYISATCSGANGARSPSGALFFLF
;
A
#
# COMPACT_ATOMS: atom_id res chain seq x y z
N MET A 1 18.54 58.30 38.98
CA MET A 1 19.35 59.09 38.00
C MET A 1 20.82 58.75 38.26
N VAL A 2 21.71 59.07 37.33
CA VAL A 2 23.00 58.35 37.18
C VAL A 2 24.20 59.12 37.75
N GLU A 3 25.01 58.41 38.53
CA GLU A 3 26.44 58.61 38.80
C GLU A 3 27.22 57.45 38.15
N PRO A 4 28.57 57.48 38.04
CA PRO A 4 29.53 58.58 38.17
C PRO A 4 30.26 58.80 36.79
N GLU A 5 31.39 59.48 36.55
CA GLU A 5 32.65 59.75 37.29
C GLU A 5 33.50 58.49 37.63
N VAL A 6 34.85 58.48 37.68
CA VAL A 6 35.87 59.30 36.99
C VAL A 6 37.28 58.65 37.06
N GLN A 7 38.14 58.81 36.04
CA GLN A 7 39.63 58.60 36.05
C GLN A 7 40.16 57.16 36.40
N ILE A 8 41.45 56.76 36.30
CA ILE A 8 42.73 57.40 35.85
C ILE A 8 43.72 56.36 35.24
N SER A 9 44.76 56.84 34.52
CA SER A 9 46.08 56.23 34.12
C SER A 9 46.41 54.75 34.45
N SER A 10 47.16 54.00 33.64
CA SER A 10 48.15 54.31 32.56
C SER A 10 48.45 53.02 31.73
N ASP A 11 49.26 52.95 30.66
CA ASP A 11 50.13 53.94 29.99
C ASP A 11 49.82 54.02 28.46
N GLY A 12 50.64 53.87 27.39
CA GLY A 12 52.07 53.52 27.17
C GLY A 12 52.22 52.34 26.18
N LEU A 13 53.08 52.33 25.15
CA LEU A 13 53.93 53.35 24.51
C LEU A 13 53.72 53.28 22.97
N TRP A 14 53.55 54.41 22.29
CA TRP A 14 53.56 54.50 20.82
C TRP A 14 54.95 54.91 20.30
N ILE A 15 55.35 54.43 19.11
CA ILE A 15 56.50 54.94 18.37
C ILE A 15 56.03 55.32 16.95
N PRO A 16 56.17 56.60 16.52
CA PRO A 16 55.66 57.08 15.22
C PRO A 16 56.66 56.90 14.07
N ASP A 17 56.13 56.92 12.85
CA ASP A 17 56.89 56.83 11.59
C ASP A 17 57.55 58.19 11.23
N ILE A 18 58.83 58.34 11.55
CA ILE A 18 59.70 59.38 10.96
C ILE A 18 61.11 58.81 10.70
N THR A 19 61.39 58.41 9.46
CA THR A 19 62.77 58.43 8.92
C THR A 19 62.82 58.73 7.42
N ALA A 20 61.94 59.62 6.95
CA ALA A 20 61.96 60.17 5.59
C ALA A 20 63.12 61.19 5.37
N GLN A 21 64.36 60.80 5.67
CA GLN A 21 65.58 61.59 5.45
C GLN A 21 66.80 60.68 5.29
N LEU A 22 67.16 60.36 4.04
CA LEU A 22 68.53 60.14 3.51
C LEU A 22 68.50 59.50 2.11
N ALA A 23 68.10 60.28 1.11
CA ALA A 23 68.81 60.27 -0.17
C ALA A 23 69.88 61.38 -0.09
N PRO A 24 71.12 61.19 -0.60
CA PRO A 24 71.40 60.51 -1.86
C PRO A 24 72.59 59.51 -1.77
N GLN A 25 73.29 59.34 -2.92
CA GLN A 25 74.48 58.51 -3.19
C GLN A 25 74.23 57.06 -3.68
N PHE A 26 75.01 56.69 -4.70
CA PHE A 26 75.14 55.34 -5.30
C PHE A 26 73.93 54.65 -5.96
N HIS A 27 72.93 55.40 -6.44
CA HIS A 27 71.88 54.84 -7.31
C HIS A 27 72.34 54.43 -8.74
N GLY A 28 73.67 54.37 -8.99
CA GLY A 28 74.27 54.22 -10.32
C GLY A 28 75.26 53.05 -10.51
N SER A 29 75.56 52.23 -9.48
CA SER A 29 76.51 51.13 -9.65
C SER A 29 75.86 49.89 -10.29
N LYS A 30 76.59 49.18 -11.16
CA LYS A 30 76.15 47.88 -11.70
C LYS A 30 75.91 46.86 -10.57
N HIS A 31 76.68 46.92 -9.50
CA HIS A 31 76.58 46.03 -8.35
C HIS A 31 75.24 46.17 -7.60
N TYR A 32 74.67 47.37 -7.46
CA TYR A 32 73.36 47.54 -6.82
C TYR A 32 72.24 46.83 -7.62
N LYS A 33 72.21 47.03 -8.95
CA LYS A 33 71.25 46.34 -9.83
C LYS A 33 71.45 44.82 -9.84
N ILE A 34 72.70 44.36 -9.78
CA ILE A 34 73.02 42.93 -9.65
C ILE A 34 72.56 42.38 -8.29
N CYS A 35 72.76 43.08 -7.17
CA CYS A 35 72.25 42.67 -5.86
C CYS A 35 70.72 42.60 -5.83
N CYS A 36 70.01 43.61 -6.35
CA CYS A 36 68.54 43.55 -6.41
C CYS A 36 68.04 42.43 -7.36
N TYR A 37 68.76 42.15 -8.45
CA TYR A 37 68.43 41.03 -9.34
C TYR A 37 68.71 39.67 -8.70
N LEU A 38 69.82 39.52 -7.98
CA LEU A 38 70.16 38.31 -7.22
C LEU A 38 69.21 38.09 -6.04
N MET A 39 68.83 39.13 -5.30
CA MET A 39 67.82 39.02 -4.23
C MET A 39 66.44 38.68 -4.78
N LYS A 40 66.02 39.28 -5.91
CA LYS A 40 64.77 38.86 -6.59
C LYS A 40 64.84 37.43 -7.13
N LYS A 41 65.97 36.98 -7.66
CA LYS A 41 66.17 35.57 -8.05
C LYS A 41 66.19 34.63 -6.85
N ALA A 42 66.83 34.99 -5.74
CA ALA A 42 66.85 34.20 -4.51
C ALA A 42 65.44 34.09 -3.90
N ALA A 43 64.69 35.21 -3.82
CA ALA A 43 63.30 35.19 -3.39
C ALA A 43 62.40 34.38 -4.34
N SER A 44 62.59 34.50 -5.66
CA SER A 44 61.86 33.70 -6.64
C SER A 44 62.21 32.21 -6.58
N PHE A 45 63.46 31.86 -6.28
CA PHE A 45 63.93 30.47 -6.16
C PHE A 45 63.51 29.87 -4.82
N ALA A 46 63.49 30.65 -3.74
CA ALA A 46 62.92 30.27 -2.45
C ALA A 46 61.39 30.07 -2.55
N LEU A 47 60.68 30.93 -3.29
CA LEU A 47 59.26 30.72 -3.62
C LEU A 47 59.04 29.48 -4.49
N PHE A 48 59.91 29.21 -5.47
CA PHE A 48 59.81 28.03 -6.31
C PHE A 48 60.10 26.74 -5.52
N LEU A 49 61.12 26.75 -4.64
CA LEU A 49 61.41 25.67 -3.68
C LEU A 49 60.27 25.48 -2.68
N ALA A 50 59.72 26.55 -2.11
CA ALA A 50 58.57 26.47 -1.21
C ALA A 50 57.34 25.89 -1.92
N MET A 51 57.07 26.29 -3.17
CA MET A 51 55.99 25.68 -3.95
C MET A 51 56.28 24.22 -4.30
N LEU A 52 57.53 23.85 -4.59
CA LEU A 52 57.95 22.45 -4.78
C LEU A 52 57.76 21.62 -3.50
N VAL A 53 58.11 22.16 -2.32
CA VAL A 53 57.87 21.51 -1.03
C VAL A 53 56.37 21.38 -0.74
N LEU A 54 55.55 22.37 -1.13
CA LEU A 54 54.09 22.30 -1.02
C LEU A 54 53.45 21.31 -2.03
N LEU A 55 54.05 21.16 -3.22
CA LEU A 55 53.63 20.18 -4.24
C LEU A 55 54.00 18.75 -3.83
N VAL A 56 55.24 18.54 -3.36
CA VAL A 56 55.70 17.24 -2.82
C VAL A 56 54.96 16.89 -1.52
N GLY A 57 54.70 17.86 -0.64
CA GLY A 57 53.90 17.65 0.58
C GLY A 57 52.45 17.25 0.33
N LYS A 58 51.89 17.61 -0.84
CA LYS A 58 50.58 17.12 -1.32
C LYS A 58 50.64 15.74 -1.99
N LEU A 59 51.83 15.23 -2.31
CA LEU A 59 52.05 13.85 -2.73
C LEU A 59 52.40 12.95 -1.54
N HIS A 60 51.51 12.95 -0.54
CA HIS A 60 51.34 11.75 0.27
C HIS A 60 50.78 10.65 -0.64
N VAL A 61 51.68 9.85 -1.22
CA VAL A 61 51.34 8.50 -1.66
C VAL A 61 51.01 7.72 -0.39
N THR A 62 49.73 7.71 -0.02
CA THR A 62 49.22 6.80 1.00
C THR A 62 49.53 5.39 0.55
N GLU A 63 50.30 4.64 1.34
CA GLU A 63 50.45 3.20 1.10
C GLU A 63 49.06 2.57 1.04
N ALA A 64 48.76 1.87 -0.05
CA ALA A 64 47.45 1.26 -0.23
C ALA A 64 47.29 0.15 0.81
N VAL A 65 46.45 0.38 1.81
CA VAL A 65 46.14 -0.62 2.84
C VAL A 65 45.59 -1.86 2.14
N ASN A 66 46.34 -2.95 2.22
CA ASN A 66 45.98 -4.20 1.57
C ASN A 66 44.81 -4.84 2.32
N CYS A 67 43.58 -4.60 1.84
CA CYS A 67 42.35 -5.07 2.46
C CYS A 67 42.29 -6.61 2.47
N SER A 68 42.60 -7.23 3.61
CA SER A 68 42.73 -8.68 3.76
C SER A 68 42.04 -9.15 5.05
N PRO A 69 41.06 -10.08 4.98
CA PRO A 69 40.41 -10.63 6.17
C PRO A 69 41.35 -11.30 7.17
N LEU A 70 42.55 -11.73 6.72
CA LEU A 70 43.55 -12.37 7.58
C LEU A 70 44.17 -11.40 8.61
N GLU A 71 44.18 -10.10 8.33
CA GLU A 71 44.66 -9.06 9.26
C GLU A 71 43.76 -8.89 10.49
N LEU A 72 42.51 -9.36 10.41
CA LEU A 72 41.53 -9.34 11.51
C LEU A 72 41.55 -10.62 12.35
N SER A 73 42.51 -11.53 12.14
CA SER A 73 42.68 -12.77 12.92
C SER A 73 42.81 -12.52 14.43
N SER A 74 43.41 -11.40 14.84
CA SER A 74 43.50 -10.97 16.26
C SER A 74 42.14 -10.63 16.89
N CYS A 75 41.09 -10.43 16.09
CA CYS A 75 39.72 -10.20 16.54
C CYS A 75 38.88 -11.49 16.65
N ALA A 76 39.37 -12.65 16.22
CA ALA A 76 38.57 -13.87 16.13
C ALA A 76 37.91 -14.29 17.47
N GLY A 77 38.61 -14.12 18.59
CA GLY A 77 38.06 -14.40 19.93
C GLY A 77 36.91 -13.45 20.34
N ALA A 78 36.95 -12.19 19.92
CA ALA A 78 35.86 -11.25 20.16
C ALA A 78 34.65 -11.55 19.26
N ILE A 79 34.91 -11.89 17.98
CA ILE A 79 33.88 -12.15 16.97
C ILE A 79 33.15 -13.49 17.21
N MET A 80 33.86 -14.55 17.59
CA MET A 80 33.30 -15.90 17.71
C MET A 80 33.00 -16.36 19.14
N MET A 81 33.55 -15.69 20.16
CA MET A 81 33.41 -16.11 21.57
C MET A 81 32.88 -15.00 22.49
N SER A 82 32.43 -13.87 21.93
CA SER A 82 31.89 -12.70 22.65
C SER A 82 32.84 -12.14 23.74
N LEU A 83 34.14 -12.35 23.58
CA LEU A 83 35.18 -11.84 24.49
C LEU A 83 35.43 -10.33 24.23
N PRO A 84 35.86 -9.57 25.25
CA PRO A 84 36.30 -8.19 25.03
C PRO A 84 37.47 -8.14 24.02
N PRO A 85 37.47 -7.18 23.07
CA PRO A 85 38.49 -7.13 22.04
C PRO A 85 39.86 -6.74 22.60
N SER A 86 40.91 -7.40 22.12
CA SER A 86 42.30 -7.11 22.47
C SER A 86 42.78 -5.78 21.87
N ASP A 87 43.79 -5.14 22.47
CA ASP A 87 44.40 -3.93 21.90
C ASP A 87 44.93 -4.16 20.47
N ALA A 88 45.44 -5.37 20.19
CA ALA A 88 45.86 -5.80 18.87
C ALA A 88 44.70 -5.82 17.86
N CYS A 89 43.53 -6.36 18.26
CA CYS A 89 42.30 -6.29 17.47
C CYS A 89 41.87 -4.83 17.25
N CYS A 90 41.80 -4.04 18.33
CA CYS A 90 41.38 -2.63 18.28
C CYS A 90 42.29 -1.77 17.40
N ASN A 91 43.58 -2.08 17.27
CA ASN A 91 44.50 -1.37 16.41
C ASN A 91 44.42 -1.87 14.95
N LYS A 92 44.35 -3.18 14.71
CA LYS A 92 44.13 -3.74 13.35
C LYS A 92 42.79 -3.30 12.75
N LEU A 93 41.74 -3.16 13.56
CA LEU A 93 40.44 -2.62 13.14
C LEU A 93 40.53 -1.13 12.72
N LYS A 94 41.39 -0.34 13.37
CA LYS A 94 41.65 1.07 12.98
C LYS A 94 42.48 1.16 11.69
N GLU A 95 43.48 0.29 11.52
CA GLU A 95 44.27 0.19 10.28
C GLU A 95 43.38 -0.20 9.08
N GLN A 96 42.51 -1.19 9.26
CA GLN A 96 41.57 -1.66 8.24
C GLN A 96 40.32 -0.77 8.11
N LYS A 97 40.22 0.37 8.80
CA LYS A 97 39.06 1.27 8.72
C LYS A 97 38.71 1.72 7.29
N PRO A 98 39.65 2.00 6.37
CA PRO A 98 39.33 2.31 4.97
C PRO A 98 38.79 1.13 4.15
N CYS A 99 38.92 -0.10 4.65
CA CYS A 99 38.45 -1.34 4.04
C CYS A 99 37.09 -1.81 4.58
N LEU A 100 36.59 -1.18 5.65
CA LEU A 100 35.23 -1.39 6.16
C LEU A 100 34.25 -0.56 5.33
N CYS A 101 33.05 -1.09 5.10
CA CYS A 101 32.05 -0.48 4.20
C CYS A 101 31.73 0.98 4.59
N ASP A 102 31.99 1.93 3.70
CA ASP A 102 31.67 3.34 3.91
C ASP A 102 30.14 3.55 3.87
N GLU A 103 29.52 3.71 5.05
CA GLU A 103 28.08 3.94 5.22
C GLU A 103 27.56 5.15 4.41
N ASN A 104 28.47 6.08 4.08
CA ASN A 104 28.22 7.25 3.26
C ASN A 104 27.89 6.91 1.78
N GLU A 105 28.34 5.77 1.24
CA GLU A 105 28.06 5.40 -0.16
C GLU A 105 26.59 5.05 -0.38
N GLN A 106 25.94 4.29 0.52
CA GLN A 106 24.50 4.04 0.41
C GLN A 106 23.70 5.35 0.49
N PHE A 107 24.10 6.27 1.38
CA PHE A 107 23.48 7.59 1.49
C PHE A 107 23.60 8.41 0.18
N LYS A 108 24.77 8.40 -0.47
CA LYS A 108 24.97 9.03 -1.80
C LYS A 108 24.08 8.37 -2.86
N ILE A 109 24.13 7.04 -2.95
CA ILE A 109 23.48 6.27 -4.02
C ILE A 109 21.95 6.32 -3.92
N CYS A 110 21.38 6.25 -2.71
CA CYS A 110 19.94 6.43 -2.50
C CYS A 110 19.48 7.90 -2.61
N GLY A 111 20.41 8.84 -2.85
CA GLY A 111 20.12 10.17 -3.35
C GLY A 111 19.78 10.24 -4.85
N ASN A 112 20.02 9.17 -5.62
CA ASN A 112 19.70 9.12 -7.04
C ASN A 112 18.24 8.71 -7.31
N PHE A 113 17.60 9.40 -8.26
CA PHE A 113 16.27 9.05 -8.74
C PHE A 113 16.32 7.98 -9.85
N PHE A 114 15.30 7.13 -9.92
CA PHE A 114 15.02 6.33 -11.11
C PHE A 114 14.56 7.23 -12.26
N ASN A 115 15.11 6.99 -13.45
CA ASN A 115 14.82 7.72 -14.68
C ASN A 115 14.85 6.75 -15.87
N CYS A 116 13.78 6.75 -16.69
CA CYS A 116 13.64 5.95 -17.90
C CYS A 116 12.54 6.50 -18.83
N GLY A 117 12.93 7.00 -20.01
CA GLY A 117 11.98 7.59 -20.95
C GLY A 117 11.26 8.80 -20.34
N ASN A 118 9.93 8.79 -20.39
CA ASN A 118 9.10 9.85 -19.78
C ASN A 118 8.94 9.71 -18.26
N ILE A 119 9.34 8.58 -17.66
CA ILE A 119 9.23 8.35 -16.21
C ILE A 119 10.55 8.78 -15.55
N THR A 120 10.54 9.97 -14.93
CA THR A 120 11.74 10.62 -14.39
C THR A 120 11.51 11.16 -12.98
N GLY A 121 12.58 11.26 -12.17
CA GLY A 121 12.51 11.82 -10.82
C GLY A 121 11.83 10.89 -9.80
N ILE A 122 11.79 9.58 -10.05
CA ILE A 122 11.11 8.61 -9.16
C ILE A 122 12.03 8.19 -8.01
N ASP A 123 11.49 8.19 -6.79
CA ASP A 123 12.19 7.93 -5.53
C ASP A 123 11.55 6.73 -4.79
N TYR A 124 11.95 6.50 -3.53
CA TYR A 124 11.30 5.58 -2.61
C TYR A 124 9.76 5.80 -2.59
N PRO A 125 8.96 4.74 -2.73
CA PRO A 125 9.29 3.34 -2.43
C PRO A 125 9.86 2.54 -3.61
N PHE A 126 10.04 3.14 -4.79
CA PHE A 126 10.55 2.45 -5.98
C PHE A 126 12.09 2.43 -6.03
N TRP A 127 12.62 1.46 -6.77
CA TRP A 127 14.04 1.32 -7.07
C TRP A 127 14.26 0.69 -8.46
N GLY A 128 15.47 0.76 -8.98
CA GLY A 128 15.83 0.23 -10.30
C GLY A 128 16.88 1.05 -11.03
N ASN A 129 17.40 0.52 -12.13
CA ASN A 129 18.46 1.16 -12.93
C ASN A 129 19.65 1.59 -12.03
N ASN A 130 19.98 2.89 -11.96
CA ASN A 130 21.05 3.42 -11.10
C ASN A 130 20.71 3.54 -9.60
N ARG A 131 19.51 3.09 -9.18
CA ARG A 131 19.04 3.07 -7.79
C ARG A 131 18.92 1.60 -7.33
N PRO A 132 19.83 1.08 -6.48
CA PRO A 132 19.85 -0.32 -6.07
C PRO A 132 18.69 -0.67 -5.11
N ARG A 133 18.50 -1.96 -4.85
CA ARG A 133 17.35 -2.50 -4.09
C ARG A 133 17.27 -1.97 -2.66
N GLU A 134 18.41 -1.67 -2.04
CA GLU A 134 18.52 -1.11 -0.68
C GLU A 134 17.90 0.30 -0.57
N CYS A 135 17.60 0.95 -1.71
CA CYS A 135 16.97 2.28 -1.77
C CYS A 135 15.44 2.24 -2.01
N GLY A 136 14.80 1.07 -1.94
CA GLY A 136 13.37 0.92 -2.20
C GLY A 136 12.78 -0.41 -1.70
N TYR A 137 11.45 -0.52 -1.75
CA TYR A 137 10.71 -1.63 -1.15
C TYR A 137 10.81 -2.92 -1.99
N PRO A 138 10.83 -4.12 -1.37
CA PRO A 138 10.81 -5.40 -2.09
C PRO A 138 9.63 -5.50 -3.06
N GLY A 139 9.87 -5.98 -4.28
CA GLY A 139 8.84 -6.09 -5.32
C GLY A 139 8.47 -4.79 -6.06
N LEU A 140 8.90 -3.62 -5.59
CA LEU A 140 8.72 -2.34 -6.31
C LEU A 140 9.90 -1.99 -7.24
N LYS A 141 10.43 -2.99 -7.91
CA LYS A 141 11.51 -2.85 -8.90
C LYS A 141 10.96 -2.30 -10.22
N LEU A 142 11.53 -1.20 -10.68
CA LEU A 142 11.34 -0.66 -12.02
C LEU A 142 12.51 -1.08 -12.94
N GLU A 143 12.20 -1.58 -14.12
CA GLU A 143 13.17 -1.90 -15.17
C GLU A 143 13.03 -0.92 -16.34
N CYS A 144 14.11 -0.74 -17.12
CA CYS A 144 14.15 0.17 -18.26
C CYS A 144 14.58 -0.57 -19.53
N GLU A 145 13.62 -1.03 -20.33
CA GLU A 145 13.91 -1.68 -21.61
C GLU A 145 13.72 -0.68 -22.75
N LYS A 146 14.80 -0.27 -23.41
CA LYS A 146 14.79 0.65 -24.57
C LYS A 146 14.02 1.96 -24.33
N GLY A 147 14.09 2.50 -23.11
CA GLY A 147 13.37 3.72 -22.71
C GLY A 147 11.90 3.50 -22.29
N THR A 148 11.43 2.25 -22.23
CA THR A 148 10.14 1.89 -21.65
C THR A 148 10.33 1.46 -20.19
N THR A 149 9.60 2.09 -19.27
CA THR A 149 9.57 1.68 -17.86
C THR A 149 8.65 0.48 -17.68
N ILE A 150 9.14 -0.54 -16.98
CA ILE A 150 8.43 -1.80 -16.71
C ILE A 150 8.39 -2.04 -15.21
N ILE A 151 7.27 -2.57 -14.72
CA ILE A 151 7.17 -3.20 -13.41
C ILE A 151 6.69 -4.64 -13.59
N GLU A 152 7.26 -5.59 -12.85
CA GLU A 152 6.86 -7.00 -12.90
C GLU A 152 6.17 -7.38 -11.59
N THR A 153 4.94 -7.91 -11.66
CA THR A 153 4.19 -8.36 -10.48
C THR A 153 3.74 -9.80 -10.66
N LYS A 154 4.08 -10.67 -9.71
CA LYS A 154 3.83 -12.13 -9.69
C LYS A 154 4.38 -12.91 -10.89
N THR A 155 3.78 -12.77 -12.08
CA THR A 155 4.18 -13.50 -13.31
C THR A 155 3.98 -12.69 -14.60
N LEU A 156 3.71 -11.38 -14.49
CA LEU A 156 3.35 -10.52 -15.61
C LEU A 156 4.17 -9.21 -15.57
N LYS A 157 4.76 -8.87 -16.71
CA LYS A 157 5.38 -7.56 -16.96
C LYS A 157 4.31 -6.55 -17.40
N TYR A 158 4.30 -5.40 -16.74
CA TYR A 158 3.44 -4.26 -17.05
C TYR A 158 4.30 -3.08 -17.49
N ARG A 159 3.88 -2.41 -18.56
CA ARG A 159 4.43 -1.11 -18.92
C ARG A 159 3.86 -0.06 -17.98
N VAL A 160 4.73 0.73 -17.36
CA VAL A 160 4.32 1.90 -16.59
C VAL A 160 4.12 3.07 -17.54
N LEU A 161 2.97 3.73 -17.42
CA LEU A 161 2.54 4.86 -18.24
C LEU A 161 2.68 6.18 -17.48
N ASP A 162 2.43 6.17 -16.17
CA ASP A 162 2.58 7.32 -15.26
C ASP A 162 2.80 6.84 -13.81
N ILE A 163 3.39 7.68 -12.95
CA ILE A 163 3.54 7.48 -11.50
C ILE A 163 3.30 8.81 -10.77
N ASN A 164 2.17 8.93 -10.09
CA ASN A 164 1.96 9.99 -9.10
C ASN A 164 2.58 9.57 -7.76
N GLN A 165 3.66 10.24 -7.36
CA GLN A 165 4.39 9.92 -6.13
C GLN A 165 3.70 10.42 -4.85
N ASP A 166 2.85 11.44 -4.93
CA ASP A 166 2.15 12.02 -3.78
C ASP A 166 0.93 11.20 -3.36
N THR A 167 0.18 10.67 -4.35
CA THR A 167 -0.96 9.76 -4.12
C THR A 167 -0.57 8.27 -4.17
N GLN A 168 0.68 7.98 -4.53
CA GLN A 168 1.22 6.63 -4.74
C GLN A 168 0.47 5.82 -5.81
N VAL A 169 -0.16 6.49 -6.78
CA VAL A 169 -0.90 5.86 -7.88
C VAL A 169 -0.02 5.71 -9.11
N LEU A 170 0.12 4.48 -9.59
CA LEU A 170 0.72 4.16 -10.89
C LEU A 170 -0.38 3.97 -11.93
N LYS A 171 -0.15 4.42 -13.15
CA LYS A 171 -0.95 4.03 -14.32
C LYS A 171 -0.17 2.99 -15.12
N ILE A 172 -0.74 1.79 -15.29
CA ILE A 172 -0.04 0.63 -15.87
C ILE A 172 -0.88 -0.08 -16.94
N THR A 173 -0.21 -0.73 -17.90
CA THR A 173 -0.85 -1.59 -18.90
C THR A 173 -0.09 -2.92 -19.08
N ARG A 174 -0.80 -3.97 -19.47
CA ARG A 174 -0.25 -5.30 -19.79
C ARG A 174 0.71 -5.20 -20.98
N MET A 175 2.00 -5.43 -20.74
CA MET A 175 3.02 -5.16 -21.76
C MET A 175 2.88 -6.07 -22.99
N ASP A 176 2.51 -7.33 -22.77
CA ASP A 176 2.23 -8.32 -23.80
C ASP A 176 1.06 -7.91 -24.71
N LEU A 177 -0.02 -7.39 -24.12
CA LEU A 177 -1.23 -6.98 -24.84
C LEU A 177 -1.11 -5.61 -25.54
N SER A 178 -0.09 -4.81 -25.18
CA SER A 178 0.06 -3.41 -25.62
C SER A 178 0.30 -3.20 -27.12
N SER A 179 0.59 -4.28 -27.87
CA SER A 179 0.78 -4.24 -29.33
C SER A 179 0.02 -5.33 -30.09
N ASN A 180 -0.44 -6.38 -29.41
CA ASN A 180 -1.20 -7.47 -30.02
C ASN A 180 -2.02 -8.21 -28.94
N ILE A 181 -3.32 -8.39 -29.17
CA ILE A 181 -4.18 -9.19 -28.29
C ILE A 181 -3.95 -10.70 -28.45
N CYS A 182 -3.44 -11.16 -29.60
CA CYS A 182 -3.22 -12.57 -29.88
C CYS A 182 -1.98 -13.14 -29.19
N GLN A 183 -2.17 -13.52 -27.92
CA GLN A 183 -1.15 -14.14 -27.08
C GLN A 183 -1.07 -15.66 -27.25
N SER A 184 0.12 -16.20 -27.01
CA SER A 184 0.38 -17.65 -26.97
C SER A 184 0.23 -18.27 -25.58
N LYS A 185 0.06 -17.44 -24.53
CA LYS A 185 -0.09 -17.85 -23.13
C LYS A 185 -1.22 -17.05 -22.48
N PHE A 186 -2.33 -17.73 -22.18
CA PHE A 186 -3.52 -17.09 -21.62
C PHE A 186 -3.41 -17.00 -20.09
N VAL A 187 -3.06 -15.82 -19.59
CA VAL A 187 -2.96 -15.53 -18.14
C VAL A 187 -3.82 -14.32 -17.81
N ASN A 188 -4.74 -14.50 -16.84
CA ASN A 188 -5.53 -13.42 -16.27
C ASN A 188 -4.64 -12.33 -15.67
N THR A 189 -5.04 -11.08 -15.85
CA THR A 189 -4.33 -9.96 -15.25
C THR A 189 -4.37 -10.08 -13.73
N THR A 190 -3.18 -10.10 -13.14
CA THR A 190 -2.96 -10.41 -11.72
C THR A 190 -1.90 -9.47 -11.17
N LEU A 191 -2.28 -8.75 -10.12
CA LEU A 191 -1.41 -7.86 -9.37
C LEU A 191 -0.91 -8.55 -8.11
N ASP A 192 0.14 -8.00 -7.51
CA ASP A 192 0.40 -8.28 -6.11
C ASP A 192 -0.56 -7.50 -5.21
N SER A 193 -1.38 -8.22 -4.45
CA SER A 193 -2.44 -7.70 -3.58
C SER A 193 -1.91 -7.17 -2.24
N GLU A 194 -0.67 -7.53 -1.89
CA GLU A 194 0.04 -6.99 -0.73
C GLU A 194 0.64 -5.61 -1.06
N LEU A 195 1.12 -5.44 -2.30
CA LEU A 195 1.74 -4.20 -2.79
C LEU A 195 0.77 -3.22 -3.46
N PHE A 196 -0.31 -3.71 -4.07
CA PHE A 196 -1.21 -2.92 -4.94
C PHE A 196 -2.70 -3.19 -4.73
N GLU A 197 -3.50 -2.16 -4.97
CA GLU A 197 -4.95 -2.23 -5.16
C GLU A 197 -5.38 -1.29 -6.29
N TYR A 198 -6.63 -1.37 -6.77
CA TYR A 198 -7.10 -0.55 -7.90
C TYR A 198 -7.48 0.86 -7.42
N ALA A 199 -6.84 1.89 -7.98
CA ALA A 199 -6.95 3.28 -7.51
C ALA A 199 -8.19 4.04 -8.00
N SER A 200 -8.87 3.52 -9.03
CA SER A 200 -10.04 4.17 -9.61
C SER A 200 -11.00 3.18 -10.22
N ALA A 201 -12.17 3.66 -10.65
CA ALA A 201 -13.16 2.84 -11.34
C ALA A 201 -12.55 2.19 -12.60
N TYR A 202 -12.48 0.88 -12.59
CA TYR A 202 -12.09 0.03 -13.71
C TYR A 202 -13.28 -0.83 -14.11
N THR A 203 -13.29 -1.32 -15.36
CA THR A 203 -14.12 -2.45 -15.75
C THR A 203 -13.23 -3.58 -16.22
N ASN A 204 -13.69 -4.82 -16.05
CA ASN A 204 -13.03 -5.99 -16.60
C ASN A 204 -13.50 -6.22 -18.03
N LEU A 205 -12.56 -6.41 -18.94
CA LEU A 205 -12.77 -7.02 -20.25
C LEU A 205 -12.35 -8.48 -20.17
N THR A 206 -13.25 -9.41 -20.53
CA THR A 206 -12.86 -10.77 -20.85
C THR A 206 -12.63 -10.85 -22.36
N ILE A 207 -11.38 -11.13 -22.74
CA ILE A 207 -11.02 -11.46 -24.12
C ILE A 207 -11.09 -12.98 -24.26
N LEU A 208 -11.96 -13.47 -25.14
CA LEU A 208 -12.19 -14.87 -25.46
C LEU A 208 -11.40 -15.25 -26.73
N TYR A 209 -10.83 -16.45 -26.76
CA TYR A 209 -9.96 -16.92 -27.84
C TYR A 209 -10.33 -18.33 -28.30
N GLY A 210 -10.30 -18.57 -29.61
CA GLY A 210 -10.47 -19.90 -30.19
C GLY A 210 -11.87 -20.45 -29.97
N CYS A 211 -12.87 -19.66 -30.30
CA CYS A 211 -14.29 -19.95 -30.15
C CYS A 211 -14.88 -20.50 -31.46
N SER A 212 -15.70 -21.54 -31.35
CA SER A 212 -16.40 -22.10 -32.51
C SER A 212 -17.35 -21.09 -33.17
N PRO A 213 -17.60 -21.18 -34.50
CA PRO A 213 -18.43 -20.21 -35.20
C PRO A 213 -19.87 -20.18 -34.67
N VAL A 214 -20.33 -18.98 -34.29
CA VAL A 214 -21.71 -18.74 -33.84
C VAL A 214 -22.55 -18.34 -35.05
N ILE A 215 -23.80 -18.85 -35.13
CA ILE A 215 -24.71 -18.62 -36.27
C ILE A 215 -25.23 -17.16 -36.34
N LEU A 216 -25.03 -16.38 -35.28
CA LEU A 216 -25.43 -14.97 -35.18
C LEU A 216 -24.19 -14.06 -35.20
N PRO A 217 -24.27 -12.87 -35.83
CA PRO A 217 -23.18 -11.89 -35.78
C PRO A 217 -23.04 -11.32 -34.37
N VAL A 218 -22.02 -11.79 -33.64
CA VAL A 218 -21.66 -11.27 -32.31
C VAL A 218 -20.79 -10.01 -32.51
N PRO A 219 -21.14 -8.86 -31.91
CA PRO A 219 -20.29 -7.67 -31.99
C PRO A 219 -18.96 -7.92 -31.27
N ASN A 220 -17.91 -7.21 -31.71
CA ASN A 220 -16.55 -7.33 -31.18
C ASN A 220 -15.88 -8.70 -31.41
N GLN A 221 -16.10 -9.30 -32.59
CA GLN A 221 -15.36 -10.47 -33.07
C GLN A 221 -14.01 -10.07 -33.68
N PHE A 222 -12.98 -10.90 -33.50
CA PHE A 222 -11.68 -10.78 -34.15
C PHE A 222 -11.15 -12.14 -34.61
N ASP A 223 -10.19 -12.16 -35.56
CA ASP A 223 -9.46 -13.37 -35.95
C ASP A 223 -8.16 -13.49 -35.15
N CYS A 224 -7.87 -14.68 -34.64
CA CYS A 224 -6.75 -14.95 -33.78
C CYS A 224 -6.26 -16.41 -33.89
N PRO A 225 -5.06 -16.67 -34.44
CA PRO A 225 -4.51 -18.03 -34.50
C PRO A 225 -4.12 -18.58 -33.12
N VAL A 226 -4.94 -19.45 -32.53
CA VAL A 226 -4.70 -20.05 -31.22
C VAL A 226 -4.01 -21.41 -31.35
N LYS A 227 -2.86 -21.58 -30.70
CA LYS A 227 -2.14 -22.87 -30.67
C LYS A 227 -2.88 -23.88 -29.78
N GLY A 228 -3.63 -24.78 -30.39
CA GLY A 228 -4.36 -25.85 -29.68
C GLY A 228 -5.80 -26.05 -30.12
N THR A 229 -6.30 -25.24 -31.06
CA THR A 229 -7.61 -25.42 -31.71
C THR A 229 -7.51 -25.07 -33.20
N ILE A 230 -8.51 -25.48 -33.97
CA ILE A 230 -8.73 -25.02 -35.36
C ILE A 230 -9.56 -23.73 -35.41
N ASP A 231 -10.29 -23.42 -34.33
CA ASP A 231 -11.12 -22.22 -34.24
C ASP A 231 -10.26 -20.97 -34.08
N ARG A 232 -10.50 -19.97 -34.94
CA ARG A 232 -9.76 -18.71 -34.97
C ARG A 232 -10.53 -17.53 -34.40
N ASN A 233 -11.83 -17.65 -34.17
CA ASN A 233 -12.63 -16.52 -33.69
C ASN A 233 -12.27 -16.21 -32.24
N GLY A 234 -12.00 -14.95 -31.95
CA GLY A 234 -12.06 -14.39 -30.61
C GLY A 234 -13.21 -13.40 -30.49
N TYR A 235 -13.63 -13.12 -29.25
CA TYR A 235 -14.63 -12.10 -28.95
C TYR A 235 -14.21 -11.29 -27.72
N VAL A 236 -14.60 -10.03 -27.62
CA VAL A 236 -14.45 -9.23 -26.40
C VAL A 236 -15.80 -8.99 -25.75
N VAL A 237 -15.91 -9.35 -24.47
CA VAL A 237 -17.12 -9.18 -23.66
C VAL A 237 -16.78 -8.44 -22.36
N VAL A 238 -17.75 -7.66 -21.87
CA VAL A 238 -17.59 -6.82 -20.67
C VAL A 238 -17.97 -7.62 -19.42
N GLY A 239 -17.26 -7.38 -18.33
CA GLY A 239 -17.35 -8.15 -17.09
C GLY A 239 -16.39 -9.34 -17.08
N THR A 240 -16.52 -10.19 -16.05
CA THR A 240 -15.72 -11.40 -15.88
C THR A 240 -16.52 -12.62 -16.32
N GLN A 241 -16.39 -13.02 -17.59
CA GLN A 241 -17.11 -14.15 -18.16
C GLN A 241 -16.27 -15.44 -18.15
N ILE A 242 -16.94 -16.58 -18.01
CA ILE A 242 -16.35 -17.92 -18.12
C ILE A 242 -16.20 -18.26 -19.62
N PRO A 243 -15.10 -18.90 -20.08
CA PRO A 243 -14.83 -19.09 -21.51
C PRO A 243 -15.88 -19.87 -22.33
N GLY A 244 -16.79 -20.62 -21.69
CA GLY A 244 -17.89 -21.30 -22.39
C GLY A 244 -17.38 -22.31 -23.42
N MET A 245 -17.69 -22.09 -24.70
CA MET A 245 -17.21 -22.91 -25.84
C MET A 245 -15.97 -22.33 -26.54
N CYS A 246 -15.20 -21.49 -25.85
CA CYS A 246 -13.93 -20.96 -26.35
C CYS A 246 -12.74 -21.72 -25.76
N HIS A 247 -11.69 -21.93 -26.55
CA HIS A 247 -10.47 -22.61 -26.14
C HIS A 247 -9.78 -21.95 -24.94
N ALA A 248 -9.81 -20.62 -24.86
CA ALA A 248 -9.22 -19.88 -23.74
C ALA A 248 -9.89 -18.51 -23.51
N SER A 249 -9.56 -17.89 -22.37
CA SER A 249 -9.94 -16.52 -22.04
C SER A 249 -8.87 -15.85 -21.18
N ILE A 250 -8.76 -14.52 -21.25
CA ILE A 250 -8.07 -13.72 -20.23
C ILE A 250 -8.94 -12.54 -19.77
N VAL A 251 -8.86 -12.20 -18.49
CA VAL A 251 -9.44 -10.99 -17.92
C VAL A 251 -8.41 -9.86 -17.88
N VAL A 252 -8.80 -8.67 -18.33
CA VAL A 252 -7.99 -7.44 -18.37
C VAL A 252 -8.79 -6.27 -17.79
N PRO A 253 -8.37 -5.64 -16.69
CA PRO A 253 -8.96 -4.40 -16.22
C PRO A 253 -8.56 -3.23 -17.13
N VAL A 254 -9.51 -2.35 -17.44
CA VAL A 254 -9.31 -1.09 -18.19
C VAL A 254 -10.04 0.05 -17.47
N SER A 255 -9.58 1.30 -17.63
CA SER A 255 -10.20 2.44 -16.95
C SER A 255 -11.66 2.65 -17.38
N TYR A 256 -12.58 2.77 -16.42
CA TYR A 256 -14.01 2.99 -16.67
C TYR A 256 -14.29 4.36 -17.31
N LYS A 257 -13.44 5.37 -17.07
CA LYS A 257 -13.63 6.77 -17.47
C LYS A 257 -13.92 6.92 -18.98
N ASN A 258 -13.25 6.15 -19.83
CA ASN A 258 -13.42 6.19 -21.28
C ASN A 258 -14.31 5.04 -21.81
N PHE A 259 -14.75 4.12 -20.94
CA PHE A 259 -15.43 2.89 -21.34
C PHE A 259 -16.89 3.08 -21.78
N GLY A 260 -17.53 4.19 -21.39
CA GLY A 260 -18.91 4.53 -21.78
C GLY A 260 -19.16 4.69 -23.29
N SER A 261 -18.13 4.57 -24.13
CA SER A 261 -18.21 4.62 -25.59
C SER A 261 -17.77 3.32 -26.30
N PHE A 262 -17.64 2.19 -25.59
CA PHE A 262 -17.25 0.90 -26.18
C PHE A 262 -18.34 0.36 -27.15
N LYS A 263 -18.25 0.77 -28.42
CA LYS A 263 -19.21 0.45 -29.49
C LYS A 263 -18.69 -0.59 -30.49
N ASP A 264 -17.38 -0.75 -30.58
CA ASP A 264 -16.71 -1.61 -31.56
C ASP A 264 -15.30 -2.00 -31.07
N ILE A 265 -14.76 -3.09 -31.61
CA ILE A 265 -13.45 -3.65 -31.27
C ILE A 265 -12.27 -2.90 -31.90
N SER A 266 -12.51 -2.03 -32.89
CA SER A 266 -11.47 -1.23 -33.55
C SER A 266 -10.58 -0.44 -32.57
N ASN A 267 -11.14 -0.04 -31.42
CA ASN A 267 -10.45 0.76 -30.39
C ASN A 267 -9.92 -0.11 -29.22
N LEU A 268 -9.99 -1.45 -29.30
CA LEU A 268 -9.62 -2.34 -28.19
C LEU A 268 -8.16 -2.17 -27.76
N LEU A 269 -7.24 -2.03 -28.72
CA LEU A 269 -5.82 -1.80 -28.45
C LEU A 269 -5.60 -0.45 -27.75
N ASP A 270 -6.42 0.56 -28.03
CA ASP A 270 -6.37 1.85 -27.35
C ASP A 270 -6.85 1.71 -25.89
N TYR A 271 -7.99 1.05 -25.65
CA TYR A 271 -8.50 0.82 -24.28
C TYR A 271 -7.54 -0.01 -23.42
N VAL A 272 -6.89 -1.02 -23.99
CA VAL A 272 -5.84 -1.79 -23.30
C VAL A 272 -4.58 -0.95 -23.14
N GLY A 273 -4.18 -0.17 -24.16
CA GLY A 273 -3.00 0.70 -24.15
C GLY A 273 -3.10 1.89 -23.17
N GLU A 274 -4.31 2.42 -22.93
CA GLU A 274 -4.60 3.38 -21.85
C GLU A 274 -4.37 2.76 -20.47
N GLY A 275 -4.61 1.45 -20.33
CA GLY A 275 -4.40 0.71 -19.10
C GLY A 275 -5.36 1.07 -17.96
N PHE A 276 -4.85 0.92 -16.74
CA PHE A 276 -5.61 1.07 -15.49
C PHE A 276 -4.74 1.67 -14.37
N GLU A 277 -5.38 2.24 -13.37
CA GLU A 277 -4.73 2.97 -12.27
C GLU A 277 -4.69 2.06 -11.02
N VAL A 278 -3.52 1.90 -10.41
CA VAL A 278 -3.30 1.10 -9.20
C VAL A 278 -2.60 1.92 -8.12
N GLN A 279 -3.05 1.79 -6.87
CA GLN A 279 -2.45 2.47 -5.72
C GLN A 279 -1.46 1.53 -5.05
N CYS A 280 -0.25 2.02 -4.78
CA CYS A 280 0.76 1.28 -4.03
C CYS A 280 0.51 1.42 -2.52
N LYS A 281 0.58 0.29 -1.82
CA LYS A 281 0.15 0.13 -0.41
C LYS A 281 1.29 0.26 0.61
N VAL A 282 2.51 0.54 0.15
CA VAL A 282 3.69 0.72 1.00
C VAL A 282 3.61 2.07 1.71
N ASP A 283 3.70 2.09 3.03
CA ASP A 283 3.73 3.36 3.77
C ASP A 283 5.02 4.15 3.48
N ILE A 284 4.84 5.46 3.21
CA ILE A 284 5.91 6.43 2.97
C ILE A 284 5.98 7.51 4.06
N SER A 285 5.20 7.40 5.14
CA SER A 285 5.21 8.33 6.29
C SER A 285 6.62 8.49 6.87
N ALA A 286 7.25 7.38 7.27
CA ALA A 286 8.62 7.33 7.78
C ALA A 286 9.66 7.81 6.75
N CYS A 287 9.42 7.60 5.45
CA CYS A 287 10.27 8.15 4.40
C CYS A 287 10.14 9.69 4.31
N ARG A 288 8.94 10.25 4.48
CA ARG A 288 8.70 11.70 4.53
C ARG A 288 9.39 12.33 5.75
N GLU A 289 9.30 11.70 6.91
CA GLU A 289 10.01 12.13 8.13
C GLU A 289 11.53 12.05 7.98
N CYS A 290 12.05 10.95 7.45
CA CYS A 290 13.45 10.79 7.11
C CYS A 290 13.95 11.91 6.18
N LYS A 291 13.21 12.21 5.10
CA LYS A 291 13.52 13.32 4.17
C LYS A 291 13.50 14.68 4.88
N ASN A 292 12.53 14.95 5.75
CA ASN A 292 12.47 16.18 6.55
C ASN A 292 13.70 16.33 7.45
N SER A 293 14.21 15.22 8.01
CA SER A 293 15.47 15.18 8.78
C SER A 293 16.75 15.25 7.93
N ARG A 294 16.63 15.48 6.60
CA ARG A 294 17.70 15.50 5.57
C ARG A 294 18.30 14.14 5.21
N GLY A 295 17.73 13.04 5.70
CA GLY A 295 18.12 11.67 5.36
C GLY A 295 17.74 11.23 3.94
N ARG A 296 17.98 9.96 3.62
CA ARG A 296 17.51 9.27 2.40
C ARG A 296 16.80 7.98 2.77
N CYS A 297 15.73 7.68 2.03
CA CYS A 297 14.90 6.51 2.30
C CYS A 297 15.52 5.24 1.72
N GLY A 298 15.62 4.20 2.55
CA GLY A 298 16.05 2.87 2.14
C GLY A 298 15.20 1.77 2.78
N TYR A 299 15.54 0.54 2.48
CA TYR A 299 14.91 -0.66 3.04
C TYR A 299 15.98 -1.70 3.38
N ASP A 300 15.96 -2.19 4.61
CA ASP A 300 16.85 -3.27 5.05
C ASP A 300 16.20 -4.64 4.81
N TYR A 301 16.86 -5.44 3.98
CA TYR A 301 16.46 -6.81 3.62
C TYR A 301 16.85 -7.83 4.70
N GLY A 302 17.65 -7.46 5.70
CA GLY A 302 17.96 -8.28 6.87
C GLY A 302 16.84 -8.28 7.91
N SER A 303 16.33 -7.10 8.27
CA SER A 303 15.20 -6.92 9.19
C SER A 303 13.81 -6.89 8.52
N ASN A 304 13.75 -6.75 7.20
CA ASN A 304 12.52 -6.47 6.44
C ASN A 304 11.80 -5.20 6.91
N GLN A 305 12.57 -4.12 7.12
CA GLN A 305 12.05 -2.86 7.65
C GLN A 305 12.55 -1.64 6.83
N PHE A 306 11.76 -0.58 6.82
CA PHE A 306 12.21 0.75 6.38
C PHE A 306 13.42 1.22 7.18
N THR A 307 14.38 1.88 6.53
CA THR A 307 15.54 2.50 7.18
C THR A 307 15.80 3.90 6.64
N CYS A 308 16.09 4.84 7.54
CA CYS A 308 16.58 6.16 7.19
C CYS A 308 18.12 6.16 7.13
N LEU A 309 18.66 6.42 5.95
CA LEU A 309 20.08 6.59 5.70
C LEU A 309 20.46 8.04 6.02
N CYS A 310 21.51 8.24 6.81
CA CYS A 310 21.89 9.54 7.36
C CYS A 310 23.36 9.88 7.03
N PRO A 311 23.73 11.17 6.87
CA PRO A 311 25.09 11.53 6.41
C PRO A 311 26.24 11.13 7.35
N ASN A 312 25.96 10.90 8.64
CA ASN A 312 26.96 10.64 9.70
C ASN A 312 26.43 9.71 10.81
N GLN A 313 25.44 8.84 10.52
CA GLN A 313 24.83 7.92 11.50
C GLN A 313 24.61 6.56 10.83
N SER A 314 24.79 5.48 11.58
CA SER A 314 24.57 4.11 11.11
C SER A 314 23.13 3.91 10.62
N PRO A 315 22.89 3.14 9.55
CA PRO A 315 21.55 2.78 9.10
C PRO A 315 20.68 2.15 10.21
N GLY A 316 19.37 2.38 10.15
CA GLY A 316 18.39 1.79 11.09
C GLY A 316 17.60 2.79 11.92
N SER A 317 17.85 4.10 11.80
CA SER A 317 16.99 5.13 12.40
C SER A 317 15.72 5.36 11.56
N THR A 318 14.68 5.95 12.14
CA THR A 318 13.55 6.55 11.40
C THR A 318 13.83 7.98 10.94
N VAL A 319 14.66 8.72 11.70
CA VAL A 319 15.02 10.13 11.43
C VAL A 319 16.49 10.41 11.77
N CYS A 320 17.13 11.32 11.03
CA CYS A 320 18.50 11.75 11.28
C CYS A 320 18.56 12.86 12.33
N ASN A 321 19.18 12.58 13.49
CA ASN A 321 19.36 13.60 14.52
C ASN A 321 20.33 14.68 14.04
N SER A 322 19.90 15.94 14.07
CA SER A 322 20.66 17.08 13.52
C SER A 322 21.80 17.60 14.43
N SER A 323 21.98 17.01 15.60
CA SER A 323 22.84 17.52 16.68
C SER A 323 23.83 16.48 17.20
N LEU A 324 25.01 16.42 16.59
CA LEU A 324 26.19 15.71 17.11
C LEU A 324 27.44 16.58 16.92
N SER A 325 27.66 17.51 17.84
CA SER A 325 28.86 18.35 17.88
C SER A 325 29.28 18.73 19.30
N VAL A 326 30.02 17.82 19.95
CA VAL A 326 30.96 18.06 21.07
C VAL A 326 30.35 18.38 22.46
N ALA A 327 31.04 17.87 23.49
CA ALA A 327 30.78 17.98 24.95
C ALA A 327 29.58 17.16 25.48
N GLY A 328 29.65 16.52 26.66
CA GLY A 328 30.79 16.36 27.59
C GLY A 328 30.50 15.32 28.69
N ILE A 329 31.54 14.80 29.35
CA ILE A 329 31.43 13.70 30.34
C ILE A 329 30.98 14.23 31.72
N ILE A 330 29.79 13.83 32.18
CA ILE A 330 29.35 13.81 33.60
C ILE A 330 28.45 12.55 33.79
N PRO A 331 28.47 11.86 34.96
CA PRO A 331 28.07 10.44 35.04
C PRO A 331 26.61 10.18 35.46
N ALA A 332 26.29 8.89 35.61
CA ALA A 332 24.94 8.33 35.73
C ALA A 332 24.10 8.82 36.92
N GLY A 333 22.79 8.96 36.67
CA GLY A 333 21.71 9.09 37.65
C GLY A 333 20.50 8.27 37.18
N MET A 334 19.65 7.82 38.10
CA MET A 334 18.57 6.86 37.81
C MET A 334 17.34 7.53 37.18
N GLY A 335 16.77 6.92 36.14
CA GLY A 335 15.52 7.32 35.49
C GLY A 335 14.91 6.17 34.70
N SER A 336 13.62 5.91 34.91
CA SER A 336 12.90 4.76 34.34
C SER A 336 12.56 4.95 32.85
N SER A 337 12.23 3.84 32.19
CA SER A 337 11.66 3.82 30.84
C SER A 337 10.34 4.60 30.72
N GLU A 338 10.23 5.45 29.71
CA GLU A 338 8.94 5.76 29.07
C GLU A 338 8.89 5.09 27.69
N SER A 339 7.81 4.36 27.43
CA SER A 339 7.59 3.60 26.20
C SER A 339 6.44 4.19 25.39
N SER A 340 6.59 4.15 24.07
CA SER A 340 5.48 4.13 23.09
C SER A 340 4.31 5.10 23.34
N GLY A 341 4.49 6.37 22.97
CA GLY A 341 3.39 7.33 22.87
C GLY A 341 2.35 6.91 21.83
N SER A 342 1.27 6.27 22.26
CA SER A 342 0.16 5.82 21.42
C SER A 342 -0.75 6.98 21.02
N VAL A 343 -0.51 7.55 19.83
CA VAL A 343 -1.34 8.65 19.28
C VAL A 343 -2.71 8.11 18.82
N LEU A 344 -3.64 8.04 19.77
CA LEU A 344 -5.07 7.80 19.51
C LEU A 344 -5.73 9.03 18.84
N PRO A 345 -6.52 8.86 17.77
CA PRO A 345 -7.34 9.94 17.23
C PRO A 345 -8.54 10.25 18.14
N SER A 346 -8.45 11.34 18.90
CA SER A 346 -9.55 12.18 19.40
C SER A 346 -10.90 11.48 19.71
N GLY A 347 -10.94 10.55 20.67
CA GLY A 347 -12.16 9.85 21.06
C GLY A 347 -12.04 9.06 22.36
N SER A 348 -12.17 9.77 23.49
CA SER A 348 -11.85 9.30 24.86
C SER A 348 -10.36 9.01 25.11
N SER A 349 -9.94 9.25 26.36
CA SER A 349 -8.58 9.06 26.86
C SER A 349 -8.48 7.90 27.86
N ASN A 350 -9.46 6.98 27.87
CA ASN A 350 -9.49 5.83 28.77
C ASN A 350 -9.66 4.49 28.01
N PRO A 351 -8.60 3.68 27.85
CA PRO A 351 -8.69 2.36 27.20
C PRO A 351 -9.62 1.36 27.91
N GLU A 352 -9.90 1.56 29.20
CA GLU A 352 -10.87 0.77 29.99
C GLU A 352 -12.31 0.95 29.47
N GLU A 353 -12.62 2.07 28.81
CA GLU A 353 -13.94 2.36 28.27
C GLU A 353 -14.31 1.43 27.11
N PHE A 354 -13.34 1.05 26.26
CA PHE A 354 -13.56 0.20 25.09
C PHE A 354 -14.15 -1.17 25.48
N TYR A 355 -13.63 -1.77 26.55
CA TYR A 355 -14.17 -3.00 27.14
C TYR A 355 -15.60 -2.79 27.70
N LYS A 356 -15.88 -1.64 28.32
CA LYS A 356 -17.22 -1.34 28.88
C LYS A 356 -18.29 -1.11 27.81
N THR A 357 -17.93 -0.61 26.62
CA THR A 357 -18.88 -0.33 25.53
C THR A 357 -19.14 -1.48 24.56
N CYS A 358 -18.13 -2.25 24.16
CA CYS A 358 -18.28 -3.24 23.08
C CYS A 358 -18.75 -4.62 23.58
N GLY A 359 -18.97 -5.57 22.65
CA GLY A 359 -19.18 -6.99 22.98
C GLY A 359 -20.54 -7.37 23.60
N ASN A 360 -21.46 -6.42 23.79
CA ASN A 360 -22.85 -6.72 24.14
C ASN A 360 -23.57 -7.24 22.88
N LYS A 361 -24.15 -8.43 22.91
CA LYS A 361 -25.02 -8.90 21.81
C LYS A 361 -26.35 -8.13 21.82
N PHE A 362 -26.79 -7.67 20.66
CA PHE A 362 -27.97 -6.82 20.49
C PHE A 362 -29.01 -7.45 19.56
N SER A 363 -30.17 -6.80 19.48
CA SER A 363 -31.24 -7.12 18.52
C SER A 363 -31.47 -5.93 17.60
N CYS A 364 -31.66 -6.19 16.32
CA CYS A 364 -31.92 -5.22 15.28
C CYS A 364 -33.14 -5.71 14.49
N GLY A 365 -34.27 -5.01 14.63
CA GLY A 365 -35.54 -5.49 14.12
C GLY A 365 -35.87 -6.90 14.64
N SER A 366 -36.39 -7.75 13.76
CA SER A 366 -36.69 -9.15 14.08
C SER A 366 -35.43 -10.05 14.18
N ILE A 367 -34.21 -9.53 13.95
CA ILE A 367 -32.95 -10.28 14.06
C ILE A 367 -32.34 -10.06 15.45
N THR A 368 -32.13 -11.14 16.20
CA THR A 368 -31.61 -11.11 17.58
C THR A 368 -30.21 -11.71 17.67
N ASN A 369 -29.58 -11.61 18.86
CA ASN A 369 -28.28 -12.26 19.16
C ASN A 369 -27.12 -11.78 18.26
N ILE A 370 -27.20 -10.57 17.69
CA ILE A 370 -26.19 -10.00 16.79
C ILE A 370 -24.98 -9.55 17.63
N GLY A 371 -23.76 -9.89 17.22
CA GLY A 371 -22.54 -9.36 17.82
C GLY A 371 -21.50 -8.92 16.78
N TYR A 372 -20.27 -8.71 17.25
CA TYR A 372 -19.11 -8.50 16.37
C TYR A 372 -19.05 -9.63 15.32
N PRO A 373 -18.92 -9.33 14.01
CA PRO A 373 -18.33 -8.10 13.47
C PRO A 373 -19.30 -6.95 13.16
N PHE A 374 -20.59 -7.08 13.51
CA PHE A 374 -21.62 -6.06 13.27
C PHE A 374 -21.85 -5.14 14.48
N ARG A 375 -22.32 -3.91 14.24
CA ARG A 375 -22.89 -3.01 15.26
C ARG A 375 -24.18 -2.35 14.79
N GLY A 376 -24.99 -1.85 15.71
CA GLY A 376 -26.02 -0.86 15.43
C GLY A 376 -25.41 0.51 15.10
N ILE A 377 -26.09 1.31 14.29
CA ILE A 377 -25.62 2.62 13.83
C ILE A 377 -25.23 3.59 14.96
N TYR A 378 -25.85 3.45 16.15
CA TYR A 378 -25.61 4.27 17.34
C TYR A 378 -24.49 3.76 18.25
N ASP A 379 -24.00 2.52 18.08
CA ASP A 379 -22.91 1.97 18.88
C ASP A 379 -21.56 2.60 18.48
N PRO A 380 -20.54 2.63 19.36
CA PRO A 380 -19.24 3.21 19.02
C PRO A 380 -18.57 2.58 17.79
N LEU A 381 -17.87 3.41 17.01
CA LEU A 381 -17.26 3.00 15.73
C LEU A 381 -16.29 1.82 15.86
N TYR A 382 -15.60 1.71 17.01
CA TYR A 382 -14.64 0.66 17.32
C TYR A 382 -15.27 -0.65 17.83
N CYS A 383 -16.61 -0.77 17.92
CA CYS A 383 -17.28 -2.01 18.32
C CYS A 383 -17.69 -2.93 17.15
N ALA A 384 -17.31 -2.61 15.91
CA ALA A 384 -17.55 -3.41 14.72
C ALA A 384 -16.48 -3.18 13.66
N TYR A 385 -16.45 -4.02 12.62
CA TYR A 385 -15.62 -3.78 11.45
C TYR A 385 -16.21 -2.65 10.59
N PRO A 386 -15.37 -1.80 9.93
CA PRO A 386 -15.84 -0.79 9.00
C PRO A 386 -16.79 -1.36 7.93
N GLY A 387 -17.90 -0.67 7.67
CA GLY A 387 -18.93 -1.09 6.72
C GLY A 387 -19.96 -2.12 7.25
N LEU A 388 -19.71 -2.81 8.36
CA LEU A 388 -20.66 -3.76 8.97
C LEU A 388 -21.58 -3.07 9.98
N VAL A 389 -22.28 -2.03 9.51
CA VAL A 389 -23.13 -1.15 10.33
C VAL A 389 -24.61 -1.36 9.98
N LEU A 390 -25.39 -1.81 10.97
CA LEU A 390 -26.83 -2.04 10.83
C LEU A 390 -27.63 -0.83 11.29
N ASN A 391 -28.57 -0.37 10.47
CA ASN A 391 -29.54 0.64 10.82
C ASN A 391 -30.87 -0.04 11.20
N CYS A 392 -31.14 -0.06 12.51
CA CYS A 392 -32.33 -0.63 13.13
C CYS A 392 -33.39 0.46 13.27
N ARG A 393 -34.46 0.40 12.45
CA ARG A 393 -35.62 1.30 12.63
C ARG A 393 -36.64 0.69 13.59
N GLN A 394 -37.50 1.54 14.16
CA GLN A 394 -38.54 1.12 15.10
C GLN A 394 -39.59 0.20 14.45
N ASP A 395 -39.72 0.23 13.13
CA ASP A 395 -40.67 -0.55 12.32
C ASP A 395 -40.25 -2.03 12.09
N GLU A 396 -39.45 -2.60 12.98
CA GLU A 396 -38.76 -3.91 12.86
C GLU A 396 -37.84 -4.08 11.63
N ILE A 397 -37.61 -3.04 10.81
CA ILE A 397 -36.77 -3.14 9.61
C ILE A 397 -35.29 -2.95 9.96
N THR A 398 -34.50 -4.00 9.72
CA THR A 398 -33.04 -3.95 9.70
C THR A 398 -32.53 -3.67 8.29
N THR A 399 -31.71 -2.62 8.16
CA THR A 399 -31.06 -2.25 6.90
C THR A 399 -29.54 -2.14 7.03
N ILE A 400 -28.83 -2.36 5.93
CA ILE A 400 -27.40 -2.12 5.76
C ILE A 400 -27.18 -1.36 4.45
N GLN A 401 -26.27 -0.39 4.45
CA GLN A 401 -25.83 0.27 3.22
C GLN A 401 -24.54 -0.40 2.74
N ILE A 402 -24.52 -0.88 1.50
CA ILE A 402 -23.32 -1.45 0.87
C ILE A 402 -23.03 -0.61 -0.37
N ILE A 403 -21.84 0.01 -0.40
CA ILE A 403 -21.48 1.09 -1.33
C ILE A 403 -22.53 2.22 -1.27
N ASN A 404 -23.45 2.28 -2.25
CA ASN A 404 -24.47 3.32 -2.36
C ASN A 404 -25.89 2.74 -2.51
N THR A 405 -26.09 1.46 -2.19
CA THR A 405 -27.40 0.79 -2.24
C THR A 405 -27.83 0.40 -0.83
N THR A 406 -29.10 0.69 -0.47
CA THR A 406 -29.70 0.25 0.79
C THR A 406 -30.28 -1.15 0.62
N TYR A 407 -29.85 -2.07 1.47
CA TYR A 407 -30.34 -3.44 1.52
C TYR A 407 -31.10 -3.67 2.83
N ARG A 408 -32.21 -4.40 2.77
CA ARG A 408 -32.86 -4.99 3.94
C ARG A 408 -32.14 -6.29 4.29
N VAL A 409 -31.83 -6.47 5.57
CA VAL A 409 -31.26 -7.72 6.07
C VAL A 409 -32.41 -8.64 6.51
N LEU A 410 -32.42 -9.86 5.98
CA LEU A 410 -33.42 -10.88 6.25
C LEU A 410 -32.93 -11.92 7.27
N GLY A 411 -31.61 -12.07 7.42
CA GLY A 411 -30.99 -12.93 8.42
C GLY A 411 -29.47 -12.82 8.44
N ILE A 412 -28.86 -13.07 9.60
CA ILE A 412 -27.41 -13.11 9.82
C ILE A 412 -27.08 -14.48 10.42
N TYR A 413 -26.14 -15.20 9.81
CA TYR A 413 -25.78 -16.58 10.16
C TYR A 413 -24.30 -16.64 10.55
N GLU A 414 -24.01 -16.42 11.83
CA GLU A 414 -22.63 -16.35 12.36
C GLU A 414 -21.79 -17.61 12.04
N THR A 415 -22.42 -18.79 12.05
CA THR A 415 -21.77 -20.10 11.83
C THR A 415 -21.29 -20.36 10.40
N THR A 416 -21.96 -19.79 9.40
CA THR A 416 -21.59 -19.88 7.98
C THR A 416 -20.92 -18.60 7.46
N GLN A 417 -20.82 -17.57 8.32
CA GLN A 417 -20.41 -16.22 7.98
C GLN A 417 -21.22 -15.61 6.82
N THR A 418 -22.50 -15.97 6.69
CA THR A 418 -23.40 -15.50 5.64
C THR A 418 -24.52 -14.62 6.16
N MET A 419 -24.88 -13.62 5.37
CA MET A 419 -25.99 -12.72 5.60
C MET A 419 -26.93 -12.78 4.40
N ARG A 420 -28.23 -12.92 4.64
CA ARG A 420 -29.26 -12.91 3.59
C ARG A 420 -29.83 -11.50 3.46
N ILE A 421 -29.78 -10.94 2.26
CA ILE A 421 -30.17 -9.56 1.97
C ILE A 421 -31.04 -9.45 0.71
N VAL A 422 -31.79 -8.37 0.62
CA VAL A 422 -32.56 -7.94 -0.55
C VAL A 422 -32.45 -6.43 -0.68
N ARG A 423 -32.48 -5.87 -1.89
CA ARG A 423 -32.50 -4.40 -2.06
C ARG A 423 -33.80 -3.85 -1.51
N GLU A 424 -33.75 -2.71 -0.81
CA GLU A 424 -34.93 -2.12 -0.17
C GLU A 424 -35.97 -1.62 -1.20
N ASP A 425 -35.55 -1.25 -2.42
CA ASP A 425 -36.48 -0.90 -3.51
C ASP A 425 -37.19 -2.14 -4.08
N VAL A 426 -36.44 -3.22 -4.33
CA VAL A 426 -36.96 -4.52 -4.80
C VAL A 426 -37.86 -5.19 -3.76
N MET A 427 -37.58 -5.01 -2.46
CA MET A 427 -38.43 -5.52 -1.38
C MET A 427 -39.79 -4.80 -1.29
N ARG A 428 -39.89 -3.57 -1.82
CA ARG A 428 -41.13 -2.77 -1.84
C ARG A 428 -41.91 -2.92 -3.14
N ALA A 429 -41.24 -3.24 -4.25
CA ALA A 429 -41.86 -3.45 -5.55
C ALA A 429 -41.05 -4.46 -6.39
N THR A 430 -41.76 -5.40 -7.03
CA THR A 430 -41.20 -6.45 -7.89
C THR A 430 -40.27 -5.92 -9.00
N CYS A 431 -40.44 -4.66 -9.40
CA CYS A 431 -39.57 -3.98 -10.36
C CYS A 431 -38.58 -3.04 -9.64
N PRO A 432 -37.25 -3.23 -9.80
CA PRO A 432 -36.25 -2.27 -9.33
C PRO A 432 -36.60 -0.83 -9.74
N GLN A 433 -36.44 0.10 -8.81
CA GLN A 433 -36.67 1.54 -9.01
C GLN A 433 -35.36 2.24 -9.32
N ASP A 434 -34.30 1.93 -8.57
CA ASP A 434 -32.95 2.42 -8.88
C ASP A 434 -32.37 1.60 -10.04
N ILE A 435 -32.22 2.25 -11.20
CA ILE A 435 -31.75 1.64 -12.46
C ILE A 435 -30.22 1.49 -12.45
N VAL A 436 -29.73 0.78 -11.43
CA VAL A 436 -28.33 0.38 -11.22
C VAL A 436 -28.28 -1.11 -10.95
N ASN A 437 -27.21 -1.79 -11.38
CA ASN A 437 -27.01 -3.19 -11.03
C ASN A 437 -26.82 -3.35 -9.52
N THR A 438 -27.25 -4.50 -8.98
CA THR A 438 -26.98 -4.86 -7.59
C THR A 438 -25.49 -5.13 -7.42
N THR A 439 -24.80 -4.35 -6.57
CA THR A 439 -23.34 -4.43 -6.36
C THR A 439 -23.00 -4.58 -4.89
N LEU A 440 -21.95 -5.36 -4.60
CA LEU A 440 -21.37 -5.50 -3.27
C LEU A 440 -20.03 -4.79 -3.18
N ASP A 441 -19.67 -4.39 -1.96
CA ASP A 441 -18.28 -4.12 -1.61
C ASP A 441 -17.52 -5.44 -1.53
N TYR A 442 -16.72 -5.73 -2.56
CA TYR A 442 -15.93 -6.95 -2.65
C TYR A 442 -14.73 -7.00 -1.69
N SER A 443 -14.38 -5.90 -0.98
CA SER A 443 -13.40 -5.97 0.12
C SER A 443 -14.01 -6.64 1.35
N LEU A 444 -15.29 -6.39 1.61
CA LEU A 444 -16.04 -6.92 2.75
C LEU A 444 -16.77 -8.23 2.46
N PHE A 445 -17.24 -8.43 1.23
CA PHE A 445 -18.20 -9.48 0.90
C PHE A 445 -17.85 -10.31 -0.35
N ASP A 446 -18.42 -11.51 -0.43
CA ASP A 446 -18.61 -12.32 -1.65
C ASP A 446 -20.09 -12.64 -1.84
N TYR A 447 -20.52 -12.89 -3.07
CA TYR A 447 -21.77 -13.61 -3.33
C TYR A 447 -21.63 -15.08 -2.94
N SER A 448 -22.68 -15.66 -2.34
CA SER A 448 -22.79 -17.10 -2.19
C SER A 448 -22.92 -17.81 -3.55
N ALA A 449 -22.36 -19.02 -3.65
CA ALA A 449 -22.55 -19.91 -4.80
C ALA A 449 -23.99 -20.46 -4.91
N THR A 450 -24.84 -20.24 -3.90
CA THR A 450 -26.29 -20.53 -3.93
C THR A 450 -27.11 -19.47 -4.67
N ASN A 451 -26.49 -18.38 -5.15
CA ASN A 451 -27.18 -17.33 -5.89
C ASN A 451 -27.17 -17.58 -7.40
N THR A 452 -28.23 -17.15 -8.07
CA THR A 452 -28.27 -16.91 -9.52
C THR A 452 -28.70 -15.46 -9.78
N ASN A 453 -28.46 -14.96 -10.98
CA ASN A 453 -28.85 -13.60 -11.38
C ASN A 453 -30.14 -13.63 -12.18
N LEU A 454 -31.00 -12.63 -11.96
CA LEU A 454 -32.08 -12.22 -12.87
C LEU A 454 -31.70 -10.87 -13.47
N THR A 455 -32.07 -10.63 -14.74
CA THR A 455 -31.94 -9.32 -15.39
C THR A 455 -33.30 -8.78 -15.79
N PHE A 456 -33.59 -7.55 -15.36
CA PHE A 456 -34.76 -6.76 -15.73
C PHE A 456 -34.38 -5.82 -16.88
N LEU A 457 -35.03 -5.96 -18.03
CA LEU A 457 -34.82 -5.13 -19.22
C LEU A 457 -35.97 -4.13 -19.40
N TYR A 458 -35.65 -2.83 -19.43
CA TYR A 458 -36.63 -1.74 -19.42
C TYR A 458 -36.75 -1.10 -20.80
N GLY A 459 -37.98 -0.87 -21.27
CA GLY A 459 -38.22 -0.09 -22.49
C GLY A 459 -37.71 -0.77 -23.77
N CYS A 460 -37.86 -2.08 -23.87
CA CYS A 460 -37.52 -2.80 -25.09
C CYS A 460 -38.44 -2.38 -26.25
N PRO A 461 -37.95 -2.21 -27.49
CA PRO A 461 -38.82 -2.20 -28.66
C PRO A 461 -39.55 -3.55 -28.77
N THR A 462 -40.69 -3.57 -29.46
CA THR A 462 -41.55 -4.76 -29.58
C THR A 462 -40.80 -5.96 -30.17
N LEU A 463 -40.31 -6.82 -29.29
CA LEU A 463 -39.51 -7.98 -29.57
C LEU A 463 -40.18 -9.19 -28.93
N ASN A 464 -40.14 -10.33 -29.61
CA ASN A 464 -40.68 -11.59 -29.09
C ASN A 464 -39.66 -12.23 -28.11
N ILE A 465 -39.37 -11.51 -27.02
CA ILE A 465 -38.36 -11.89 -26.03
C ILE A 465 -38.88 -13.07 -25.19
N PRO A 466 -38.19 -14.21 -25.13
CA PRO A 466 -38.57 -15.33 -24.27
C PRO A 466 -38.24 -14.99 -22.80
N GLY A 467 -39.22 -14.46 -22.07
CA GLY A 467 -39.10 -14.07 -20.66
C GLY A 467 -40.44 -13.64 -20.06
N LEU A 468 -40.45 -13.32 -18.76
CA LEU A 468 -41.64 -12.80 -18.09
C LEU A 468 -41.78 -11.29 -18.34
N SER A 469 -42.87 -10.88 -18.96
CA SER A 469 -43.24 -9.46 -19.13
C SER A 469 -43.98 -8.94 -17.89
N LEU A 470 -43.52 -7.84 -17.33
CA LEU A 470 -44.11 -7.10 -16.21
C LEU A 470 -44.60 -5.72 -16.65
N VAL A 471 -45.57 -5.18 -15.92
CA VAL A 471 -45.96 -3.76 -15.98
C VAL A 471 -45.40 -3.08 -14.74
N CYS A 472 -44.57 -2.06 -14.93
CA CYS A 472 -43.92 -1.29 -13.87
C CYS A 472 -44.22 0.20 -14.11
N ASN A 473 -44.57 0.96 -13.06
CA ASN A 473 -44.95 2.38 -13.18
C ASN A 473 -43.77 3.34 -13.43
N ASN A 474 -42.69 2.84 -14.05
CA ASN A 474 -41.42 3.54 -14.23
C ASN A 474 -41.34 4.29 -15.59
N GLY A 475 -42.48 4.56 -16.25
CA GLY A 475 -42.55 5.27 -17.54
C GLY A 475 -42.20 4.44 -18.79
N TYR A 476 -41.98 3.13 -18.65
CA TYR A 476 -41.64 2.23 -19.76
C TYR A 476 -42.82 1.34 -20.18
N ASN A 477 -42.96 1.09 -21.48
CA ASN A 477 -43.97 0.18 -22.05
C ASN A 477 -43.60 -1.30 -21.84
N GLY A 478 -43.55 -1.72 -20.57
CA GLY A 478 -43.20 -3.08 -20.15
C GLY A 478 -41.74 -3.25 -19.74
N VAL A 479 -41.51 -4.26 -18.88
CA VAL A 479 -40.19 -4.69 -18.41
C VAL A 479 -40.09 -6.21 -18.55
N TYR A 480 -39.01 -6.71 -19.14
CA TYR A 480 -38.81 -8.15 -19.38
C TYR A 480 -37.82 -8.72 -18.37
N VAL A 481 -38.15 -9.82 -17.71
CA VAL A 481 -37.28 -10.52 -16.76
C VAL A 481 -36.71 -11.78 -17.40
N LEU A 482 -35.38 -11.89 -17.37
CA LEU A 482 -34.59 -12.99 -17.92
C LEU A 482 -33.71 -13.61 -16.83
N SER A 483 -33.47 -14.93 -16.90
CA SER A 483 -32.44 -15.59 -16.10
C SER A 483 -31.04 -15.28 -16.62
N GLY A 484 -30.08 -15.18 -15.70
CA GLY A 484 -28.68 -14.85 -15.98
C GLY A 484 -28.40 -13.34 -15.99
N THR A 485 -27.14 -13.01 -16.23
CA THR A 485 -26.64 -11.63 -16.35
C THR A 485 -26.67 -11.20 -17.81
N GLN A 486 -27.53 -10.23 -18.15
CA GLN A 486 -27.67 -9.70 -19.52
C GLN A 486 -27.41 -8.18 -19.54
N GLY A 487 -26.92 -7.67 -20.67
CA GLY A 487 -26.86 -6.23 -20.94
C GLY A 487 -28.19 -5.67 -21.48
N PRO A 488 -28.32 -4.34 -21.65
CA PRO A 488 -29.56 -3.71 -22.11
C PRO A 488 -29.89 -4.06 -23.57
N GLY A 489 -28.88 -4.33 -24.40
CA GLY A 489 -29.05 -4.74 -25.80
C GLY A 489 -29.73 -3.66 -26.65
N LYS A 490 -31.00 -3.89 -27.01
CA LYS A 490 -31.85 -2.91 -27.73
C LYS A 490 -32.86 -2.20 -26.81
N CYS A 491 -32.91 -2.54 -25.53
CA CYS A 491 -33.76 -1.92 -24.53
C CYS A 491 -33.04 -0.71 -23.91
N ASN A 492 -33.77 0.22 -23.30
CA ASN A 492 -33.20 1.45 -22.75
C ASN A 492 -32.26 1.21 -21.55
N ALA A 493 -32.55 0.20 -20.72
CA ALA A 493 -31.73 -0.14 -19.56
C ALA A 493 -31.84 -1.62 -19.14
N SER A 494 -30.87 -2.07 -18.34
CA SER A 494 -30.83 -3.39 -17.70
C SER A 494 -30.48 -3.26 -16.22
N VAL A 495 -31.19 -3.98 -15.35
CA VAL A 495 -30.85 -4.10 -13.92
C VAL A 495 -30.67 -5.57 -13.55
N VAL A 496 -29.48 -5.92 -13.05
CA VAL A 496 -29.17 -7.26 -12.55
C VAL A 496 -29.47 -7.36 -11.05
N VAL A 497 -30.27 -8.35 -10.67
CA VAL A 497 -30.67 -8.66 -9.30
C VAL A 497 -30.36 -10.13 -8.99
N PRO A 498 -29.42 -10.41 -8.06
CA PRO A 498 -29.19 -11.76 -7.53
C PRO A 498 -30.36 -12.26 -6.70
N VAL A 499 -30.64 -13.56 -6.79
CA VAL A 499 -31.66 -14.29 -6.02
C VAL A 499 -31.15 -15.67 -5.64
N LEU A 500 -31.65 -16.27 -4.56
CA LEU A 500 -31.35 -17.67 -4.24
C LEU A 500 -31.88 -18.66 -5.29
N VAL A 501 -31.09 -19.69 -5.59
CA VAL A 501 -31.51 -20.81 -6.46
C VAL A 501 -32.53 -21.68 -5.71
N SER A 502 -33.81 -21.37 -5.87
CA SER A 502 -34.90 -22.16 -5.32
C SER A 502 -35.28 -23.32 -6.27
N THR A 503 -34.93 -24.55 -5.87
CA THR A 503 -35.17 -25.77 -6.65
C THR A 503 -36.64 -26.18 -6.77
N GLY A 504 -37.55 -25.52 -6.03
CA GLY A 504 -39.01 -25.75 -6.14
C GLY A 504 -39.74 -24.83 -7.11
N ASN A 505 -39.26 -23.59 -7.31
CA ASN A 505 -40.04 -22.52 -7.93
C ASN A 505 -39.69 -22.25 -9.41
N GLY A 506 -39.71 -23.29 -10.25
CA GLY A 506 -39.86 -23.16 -11.71
C GLY A 506 -38.72 -22.49 -12.51
N TYR A 507 -37.66 -21.97 -11.87
CA TYR A 507 -36.53 -21.29 -12.52
C TYR A 507 -35.53 -22.24 -13.25
N GLY A 508 -36.01 -23.41 -13.66
CA GLY A 508 -35.37 -24.27 -14.66
C GLY A 508 -35.97 -24.05 -16.05
N ALA A 509 -35.21 -24.37 -17.10
CA ALA A 509 -35.62 -24.08 -18.49
C ALA A 509 -36.97 -24.73 -18.87
N GLY A 510 -38.01 -23.91 -19.07
CA GLY A 510 -39.31 -24.32 -19.61
C GLY A 510 -40.55 -23.97 -18.77
N GLY A 511 -40.38 -23.51 -17.51
CA GLY A 511 -41.52 -23.13 -16.66
C GLY A 511 -42.13 -21.76 -17.01
N SER A 512 -43.47 -21.67 -17.09
CA SER A 512 -44.17 -20.38 -17.22
C SER A 512 -44.28 -19.69 -15.86
N VAL A 513 -43.41 -18.71 -15.60
CA VAL A 513 -43.39 -17.94 -14.35
C VAL A 513 -44.48 -16.85 -14.39
N ASN A 514 -45.22 -16.67 -13.29
CA ASN A 514 -46.16 -15.56 -13.08
C ASN A 514 -45.54 -14.51 -12.15
N SER A 515 -46.01 -13.25 -12.21
CA SER A 515 -45.47 -12.12 -11.42
C SER A 515 -45.39 -12.42 -9.92
N THR A 516 -46.43 -13.03 -9.34
CA THR A 516 -46.47 -13.43 -7.91
C THR A 516 -45.36 -14.42 -7.52
N ALA A 517 -44.95 -15.30 -8.43
CA ALA A 517 -43.88 -16.27 -8.15
C ALA A 517 -42.49 -15.62 -8.23
N LEU A 518 -42.31 -14.64 -9.13
CA LEU A 518 -41.11 -13.79 -9.16
C LEU A 518 -41.02 -12.95 -7.88
N ASP A 519 -42.11 -12.30 -7.46
CA ASP A 519 -42.17 -11.46 -6.26
C ASP A 519 -41.74 -12.23 -5.00
N GLN A 520 -42.23 -13.46 -4.83
CA GLN A 520 -41.81 -14.37 -3.77
C GLN A 520 -40.32 -14.77 -3.83
N VAL A 521 -39.72 -14.89 -5.02
CA VAL A 521 -38.29 -15.20 -5.20
C VAL A 521 -37.42 -13.98 -4.89
N LEU A 522 -37.86 -12.77 -5.25
CA LEU A 522 -37.17 -11.53 -4.93
C LEU A 522 -37.20 -11.24 -3.41
N GLN A 523 -38.34 -11.47 -2.75
CA GLN A 523 -38.51 -11.27 -1.30
C GLN A 523 -37.74 -12.31 -0.45
N GLN A 524 -37.34 -13.44 -1.01
CA GLN A 524 -36.38 -14.36 -0.38
C GLN A 524 -34.95 -13.79 -0.38
N GLY A 525 -34.65 -12.85 -1.27
CA GLY A 525 -33.34 -12.22 -1.39
C GLY A 525 -32.24 -13.15 -1.91
N PHE A 526 -31.00 -12.78 -1.59
CA PHE A 526 -29.78 -13.50 -1.95
C PHE A 526 -28.81 -13.53 -0.76
N GLU A 527 -27.86 -14.46 -0.78
CA GLU A 527 -26.91 -14.65 0.32
C GLU A 527 -25.52 -14.12 -0.03
N ILE A 528 -24.92 -13.38 0.91
CA ILE A 528 -23.55 -12.90 0.81
C ILE A 528 -22.73 -13.41 1.99
N ARG A 529 -21.46 -13.73 1.77
CA ARG A 529 -20.50 -14.11 2.80
C ARG A 529 -19.63 -12.91 3.15
N TRP A 530 -19.40 -12.62 4.43
CA TRP A 530 -18.46 -11.58 4.84
C TRP A 530 -17.04 -12.14 5.06
N LYS A 531 -16.00 -11.34 4.80
CA LYS A 531 -14.59 -11.78 4.64
C LYS A 531 -13.74 -11.73 5.92
N MET A 532 -14.39 -11.72 7.08
CA MET A 532 -13.72 -11.59 8.38
C MET A 532 -13.17 -12.94 8.85
N ASP A 533 -11.93 -12.97 9.35
CA ASP A 533 -11.52 -14.05 10.24
C ASP A 533 -12.26 -13.91 11.59
N GLY A 534 -13.15 -14.87 11.88
CA GLY A 534 -13.87 -14.94 13.14
C GLY A 534 -12.99 -15.40 14.30
N LYS A 535 -11.91 -16.14 14.04
CA LYS A 535 -11.12 -16.82 15.07
C LYS A 535 -10.54 -15.86 16.10
N GLY A 536 -9.94 -14.75 15.65
CA GLY A 536 -9.40 -13.73 16.56
C GLY A 536 -10.46 -13.08 17.47
N CYS A 537 -11.75 -13.19 17.14
CA CYS A 537 -12.84 -12.80 18.04
C CYS A 537 -13.30 -13.96 18.94
N SER A 538 -13.33 -15.20 18.45
CA SER A 538 -13.57 -16.40 19.27
C SER A 538 -12.54 -16.53 20.40
N ASP A 539 -11.25 -16.55 20.05
CA ASP A 539 -10.13 -16.64 20.99
C ASP A 539 -10.21 -15.50 22.05
N CYS A 540 -10.62 -14.30 21.63
CA CYS A 540 -10.85 -13.16 22.51
C CYS A 540 -11.99 -13.39 23.51
N ILE A 541 -13.17 -13.82 23.04
CA ILE A 541 -14.35 -14.05 23.88
C ILE A 541 -14.10 -15.19 24.88
N GLU A 542 -13.42 -16.26 24.45
CA GLU A 542 -13.01 -17.37 25.34
C GLU A 542 -12.09 -16.87 26.48
N SER A 543 -11.26 -15.86 26.21
CA SER A 543 -10.39 -15.22 27.20
C SER A 543 -11.09 -14.19 28.11
N MET A 544 -12.43 -14.10 28.07
CA MET A 544 -13.26 -13.06 28.74
C MET A 544 -13.05 -11.62 28.19
N GLY A 545 -12.45 -11.49 27.01
CA GLY A 545 -12.35 -10.22 26.31
C GLY A 545 -13.61 -9.87 25.50
N ARG A 546 -13.61 -8.67 24.93
CA ARG A 546 -14.69 -8.15 24.08
C ARG A 546 -14.12 -7.71 22.74
N CYS A 547 -14.65 -8.28 21.65
CA CYS A 547 -14.18 -7.96 20.31
C CYS A 547 -14.55 -6.53 19.92
N GLY A 548 -13.60 -5.88 19.24
CA GLY A 548 -13.82 -4.62 18.54
C GLY A 548 -12.82 -4.47 17.40
N PHE A 549 -12.67 -3.26 16.90
CA PHE A 549 -11.82 -2.92 15.77
C PHE A 549 -10.82 -1.84 16.11
N ASN A 550 -9.55 -2.09 15.82
CA ASN A 550 -8.46 -1.14 16.03
C ASN A 550 -8.08 -0.50 14.70
N PHE A 551 -8.46 0.77 14.52
CA PHE A 551 -8.19 1.57 13.32
C PHE A 551 -6.69 1.81 13.06
N ALA A 552 -5.82 1.74 14.08
CA ALA A 552 -4.38 1.91 13.91
C ALA A 552 -3.67 0.64 13.41
N THR A 553 -4.25 -0.55 13.65
CA THR A 553 -3.72 -1.83 13.13
C THR A 553 -4.58 -2.42 11.99
N ASN A 554 -5.69 -1.76 11.66
CA ASN A 554 -6.69 -2.15 10.66
C ASN A 554 -7.23 -3.59 10.84
N ARG A 555 -7.38 -4.03 12.09
CA ARG A 555 -7.70 -5.43 12.47
C ARG A 555 -8.72 -5.50 13.61
N THR A 556 -9.38 -6.67 13.70
CA THR A 556 -10.07 -7.10 14.94
C THR A 556 -9.09 -7.02 16.10
N ALA A 557 -9.54 -6.45 17.22
CA ALA A 557 -8.78 -6.35 18.46
C ALA A 557 -9.59 -6.93 19.62
N CYS A 558 -8.89 -7.50 20.60
CA CYS A 558 -9.50 -7.92 21.84
C CYS A 558 -9.36 -6.81 22.89
N PHE A 559 -10.48 -6.23 23.32
CA PHE A 559 -10.51 -5.36 24.48
C PHE A 559 -10.59 -6.19 25.76
N CYS A 560 -9.78 -5.85 26.76
CA CYS A 560 -9.65 -6.59 28.01
C CYS A 560 -10.13 -5.77 29.22
N PRO A 561 -10.64 -6.43 30.29
CA PRO A 561 -11.04 -5.73 31.51
C PRO A 561 -9.85 -5.11 32.24
N ASP A 562 -8.71 -5.81 32.23
CA ASP A 562 -7.47 -5.46 32.91
C ASP A 562 -6.34 -5.18 31.91
N GLN A 563 -5.20 -4.68 32.39
CA GLN A 563 -4.04 -4.41 31.54
C GLN A 563 -3.35 -5.71 31.08
N PRO A 564 -2.93 -5.80 29.79
CA PRO A 564 -3.06 -4.80 28.74
C PRO A 564 -4.50 -4.75 28.16
N TYR A 565 -5.10 -3.55 28.17
CA TYR A 565 -6.49 -3.33 27.74
C TYR A 565 -6.76 -3.66 26.26
N ILE A 566 -5.72 -3.81 25.44
CA ILE A 566 -5.78 -4.28 24.06
C ILE A 566 -4.79 -5.43 23.92
N SER A 567 -5.27 -6.60 23.50
CA SER A 567 -4.48 -7.83 23.34
C SER A 567 -4.98 -8.66 22.16
N ALA A 568 -4.37 -9.84 21.94
CA ALA A 568 -4.97 -10.94 21.19
C ALA A 568 -5.95 -11.74 22.06
N THR A 569 -5.55 -12.03 23.30
CA THR A 569 -6.36 -12.67 24.34
C THR A 569 -6.06 -12.03 25.71
N CYS A 570 -7.05 -12.01 26.60
CA CYS A 570 -6.91 -11.44 27.93
C CYS A 570 -6.37 -12.46 28.94
N SER A 571 -5.50 -12.02 29.85
CA SER A 571 -5.00 -12.89 30.93
C SER A 571 -6.00 -12.94 32.07
N GLY A 572 -6.70 -14.08 32.23
CA GLY A 572 -7.59 -14.28 33.37
C GLY A 572 -6.84 -14.17 34.71
N ALA A 573 -7.38 -13.38 35.64
CA ALA A 573 -6.72 -12.99 36.89
C ALA A 573 -6.62 -14.12 37.94
N ASN A 574 -5.87 -15.17 37.63
CA ASN A 574 -5.47 -16.23 38.57
C ASN A 574 -4.01 -16.06 38.97
N GLY A 575 -3.77 -15.27 40.01
CA GLY A 575 -2.47 -15.27 40.71
C GLY A 575 -2.17 -16.66 41.29
N ALA A 576 -0.89 -17.02 41.35
CA ALA A 576 -0.45 -18.35 41.77
C ALA A 576 -0.72 -18.62 43.26
N ARG A 577 -1.93 -19.08 43.60
CA ARG A 577 -2.18 -19.79 44.85
C ARG A 577 -1.66 -21.22 44.73
N SER A 578 -0.43 -21.41 45.19
CA SER A 578 0.10 -22.73 45.51
C SER A 578 -0.91 -23.51 46.36
N PRO A 579 -1.13 -24.82 46.11
CA PRO A 579 -2.02 -25.62 46.93
C PRO A 579 -1.43 -25.76 48.35
N SER A 580 -2.00 -25.04 49.31
CA SER A 580 -1.72 -25.25 50.74
C SER A 580 -2.07 -26.68 51.11
N GLY A 581 -1.10 -27.45 51.60
CA GLY A 581 -1.27 -28.87 51.83
C GLY A 581 -2.35 -29.19 52.86
N ALA A 582 -3.34 -30.00 52.45
CA ALA A 582 -4.27 -30.66 53.35
C ALA A 582 -3.92 -32.15 53.41
N LEU A 583 -3.36 -32.60 54.53
CA LEU A 583 -3.24 -34.04 54.80
C LEU A 583 -4.64 -34.61 55.04
N PHE A 584 -5.09 -35.49 54.16
CA PHE A 584 -6.14 -36.45 54.50
C PHE A 584 -5.49 -37.74 55.01
N PHE A 585 -5.73 -38.08 56.26
CA PHE A 585 -5.43 -39.42 56.78
C PHE A 585 -6.44 -40.42 56.20
N LEU A 586 -5.93 -41.58 55.79
CA LEU A 586 -6.76 -42.74 55.46
C LEU A 586 -7.06 -43.54 56.73
N PHE A 587 -8.32 -43.97 56.84
CA PHE A 587 -8.81 -45.08 57.65
C PHE A 587 -9.86 -45.83 56.81
#